data_AF-D8S712-F1
#
_entry.id   AF-D8S712-F1
#
_cell.length_a   1.000
_cell.length_b   1.000
_cell.length_c   1.000
_cell.angle_alpha   90.00
_cell.angle_beta   90.00
_cell.angle_gamma   90.00
#
_symmetry.space_group_name_H-M   'P 1'
#
loop_
_entity.id
_entity.type
_entity.pdbx_description
1 polymer ?
#
loop_
_entity_poly.entity_id
_entity_poly.type
_entity_poly.pdbx_seq_one_letter_code
_entity_poly.pdbx_strand_id
1 'polypeptide(L)'
;MEDVLPALLLQTILARTDAVDCARVACVNRRWRALAHDDTLWSQHCRDEYGVCAAADFMGNPCCSFKETYAAWHDEFNQYGGLVYRTKKLWDDLKGVLRSNYPAVADSLARQASEADIVAAESTLGWPLPPHVRLLYRFCDGQQIVDGDEIAHQYVGLLGGYYFYNHFVNVQLLPLQQVVSYTQRLLSRAPAGTKRIVIAASCNLNKFFLLDCDSGMVLVGTKNFLKKYEVMPCLPLASSNPGDGMLRWLEEYRDGLLSGKYTVRNDDGIRSISLYPENGSTCTEAVTQGIQVRASAVFVPELSDPEALEKYLFSYSVRMRFLPVSALASNQCQLSRRHWVVTADDEIVDEVRAEAVVGMYPLLKLGGDAFVYESCSTQNTLSGSLEGDFTFVPGCLSRQEGPEFCVRVAPFPMQVPRYIF
;
A
#
# COMPACT_ATOMS: atom_id res chain seq x y z
N MET A 1 13.31 62.03 -12.66
CA MET A 1 13.42 60.58 -12.89
C MET A 1 12.97 59.92 -11.61
N GLU A 2 11.77 59.36 -11.59
CA GLU A 2 11.39 58.53 -10.44
C GLU A 2 12.28 57.28 -10.46
N ASP A 3 12.95 57.00 -9.35
CA ASP A 3 13.69 55.76 -9.12
C ASP A 3 12.69 54.61 -9.04
N VAL A 4 12.26 54.11 -10.19
CA VAL A 4 11.33 52.99 -10.23
C VAL A 4 12.12 51.69 -10.18
N LEU A 5 11.94 50.94 -9.08
CA LEU A 5 12.58 49.64 -8.84
C LEU A 5 12.58 48.76 -10.11
N PRO A 6 13.71 48.12 -10.47
CA PRO A 6 13.81 47.30 -11.67
C PRO A 6 12.72 46.22 -11.75
N ALA A 7 12.18 45.96 -12.95
CA ALA A 7 11.13 44.97 -13.18
C ALA A 7 11.49 43.58 -12.62
N LEU A 8 12.75 43.16 -12.78
CA LEU A 8 13.28 41.89 -12.27
C LEU A 8 13.20 41.81 -10.73
N LEU A 9 13.50 42.90 -10.03
CA LEU A 9 13.40 42.96 -8.57
C LEU A 9 11.95 42.84 -8.12
N LEU A 10 11.04 43.54 -8.81
CA LEU A 10 9.60 43.47 -8.53
C LEU A 10 9.04 42.07 -8.80
N GLN A 11 9.46 41.40 -9.88
CA GLN A 11 9.12 39.98 -10.13
C GLN A 11 9.63 39.06 -9.03
N THR A 12 10.86 39.29 -8.55
CA THR A 12 11.43 38.50 -7.45
C THR A 12 10.64 38.66 -6.15
N ILE A 13 10.10 39.86 -5.89
CA ILE A 13 9.22 40.13 -4.74
C ILE A 13 7.89 39.40 -4.92
N LEU A 14 7.25 39.51 -6.09
CA LEU A 14 5.98 38.84 -6.39
C LEU A 14 6.10 37.32 -6.34
N ALA A 15 7.23 36.76 -6.76
CA ALA A 15 7.50 35.31 -6.66
C ALA A 15 7.58 34.79 -5.21
N ARG A 16 7.53 35.67 -4.21
CA ARG A 16 7.51 35.32 -2.77
C ARG A 16 6.17 35.60 -2.10
N THR A 17 5.21 36.23 -2.79
CA THR A 17 3.85 36.44 -2.29
C THR A 17 2.96 35.25 -2.62
N ASP A 18 1.81 35.12 -1.96
CA ASP A 18 0.82 34.11 -2.37
C ASP A 18 0.08 34.55 -3.64
N ALA A 19 -0.66 33.62 -4.26
CA ALA A 19 -1.40 33.90 -5.49
C ALA A 19 -2.49 34.97 -5.31
N VAL A 20 -3.06 35.09 -4.11
CA VAL A 20 -4.10 36.08 -3.77
C VAL A 20 -3.52 37.48 -3.79
N ASP A 21 -2.36 37.68 -3.18
CA ASP A 21 -1.64 38.93 -3.16
C ASP A 21 -1.09 39.28 -4.54
N CYS A 22 -0.62 38.31 -5.31
CA CYS A 22 -0.29 38.49 -6.74
C CYS A 22 -1.50 39.04 -7.53
N ALA A 23 -2.69 38.46 -7.33
CA ALA A 23 -3.91 38.93 -7.97
C ALA A 23 -4.31 40.36 -7.52
N ARG A 24 -4.15 40.68 -6.23
CA ARG A 24 -4.41 42.03 -5.68
C ARG A 24 -3.45 43.07 -6.27
N VAL A 25 -2.15 42.75 -6.37
CA VAL A 25 -1.15 43.65 -6.96
C VAL A 25 -1.48 43.98 -8.42
N ALA A 26 -2.05 43.02 -9.17
CA ALA A 26 -2.49 43.25 -10.54
C ALA A 26 -3.57 44.34 -10.70
N CYS A 27 -4.25 44.71 -9.61
CA CYS A 27 -5.28 45.75 -9.58
C CYS A 27 -4.70 47.16 -9.34
N VAL A 28 -3.43 47.29 -8.93
CA VAL A 28 -2.84 48.57 -8.51
C VAL A 28 -2.64 49.55 -9.67
N ASN A 29 -1.89 49.15 -10.71
CA ASN A 29 -1.68 49.94 -11.93
C ASN A 29 -1.24 49.07 -13.11
N ARG A 30 -1.08 49.65 -14.30
CA ARG A 30 -0.70 48.91 -15.53
C ARG A 30 0.64 48.18 -15.43
N ARG A 31 1.63 48.78 -14.75
CA ARG A 31 2.97 48.17 -14.59
C ARG A 31 2.90 46.93 -13.69
N TRP A 32 2.26 47.06 -12.53
CA TRP A 32 2.05 45.94 -11.61
C TRP A 32 1.16 44.85 -12.21
N ARG A 33 0.16 45.23 -13.00
CA ARG A 33 -0.66 44.27 -13.77
C ARG A 33 0.16 43.43 -14.73
N ALA A 34 1.04 44.05 -15.51
CA ALA A 34 1.90 43.33 -16.45
C ALA A 34 2.83 42.35 -15.72
N LEU A 35 3.43 42.79 -14.60
CA LEU A 35 4.32 41.94 -13.80
C LEU A 35 3.59 40.78 -13.12
N ALA A 36 2.40 41.03 -12.57
CA ALA A 36 1.59 40.00 -11.90
C ALA A 36 0.89 39.05 -12.88
N HIS A 37 0.91 39.31 -14.19
CA HIS A 37 0.42 38.39 -15.23
C HIS A 37 1.55 37.59 -15.89
N ASP A 38 2.79 37.71 -15.38
CA ASP A 38 3.91 36.94 -15.87
C ASP A 38 3.68 35.44 -15.68
N ASP A 39 3.81 34.67 -16.76
CA ASP A 39 3.46 33.25 -16.75
C ASP A 39 4.43 32.40 -15.90
N THR A 40 5.68 32.86 -15.73
CA THR A 40 6.66 32.17 -14.89
C THR A 40 6.30 32.25 -13.42
N LEU A 41 5.69 33.36 -12.99
CA LEU A 41 5.15 33.54 -11.64
C LEU A 41 4.01 32.56 -11.37
N TRP A 42 3.03 32.48 -12.29
CA TRP A 42 1.91 31.55 -12.13
C TRP A 42 2.32 30.09 -12.27
N SER A 43 3.34 29.78 -13.07
CA SER A 43 3.94 28.45 -13.11
C SER A 43 4.48 28.01 -11.76
N GLN A 44 5.10 28.94 -11.02
CA GLN A 44 5.59 28.68 -9.68
C GLN A 44 4.43 28.44 -8.70
N HIS A 45 3.39 29.27 -8.68
CA HIS A 45 2.21 29.05 -7.83
C HIS A 45 1.52 27.71 -8.12
N CYS A 46 1.31 27.36 -9.40
CA CYS A 46 0.78 26.07 -9.81
C CYS A 46 1.60 24.89 -9.29
N ARG A 47 2.93 25.01 -9.32
CA ARG A 47 3.85 23.97 -8.83
C ARG A 47 3.80 23.86 -7.31
N ASP A 48 3.85 24.99 -6.62
CA ASP A 48 3.97 25.04 -5.16
C ASP A 48 2.66 24.63 -4.47
N GLU A 49 1.51 25.05 -5.00
CA GLU A 49 0.20 24.77 -4.37
C GLU A 49 -0.47 23.48 -4.88
N TYR A 50 -0.25 23.13 -6.15
CA TYR A 50 -0.94 22.00 -6.80
C TYR A 50 0.00 20.95 -7.37
N GLY A 51 1.31 21.15 -7.39
CA GLY A 51 2.24 20.19 -8.01
C GLY A 51 2.10 20.11 -9.54
N VAL A 52 1.60 21.18 -10.17
CA VAL A 52 1.33 21.23 -11.60
C VAL A 52 2.51 21.85 -12.34
N CYS A 53 3.11 21.08 -13.25
CA CYS A 53 4.30 21.47 -14.00
C CYS A 53 4.03 21.78 -15.49
N ALA A 54 2.79 21.62 -15.95
CA ALA A 54 2.36 21.90 -17.32
C ALA A 54 1.10 22.78 -17.30
N ALA A 55 0.91 23.63 -18.31
CA ALA A 55 -0.27 24.46 -18.43
C ALA A 55 -1.48 23.61 -18.85
N ALA A 56 -2.12 22.95 -17.88
CA ALA A 56 -3.28 22.09 -18.08
C ALA A 56 -4.21 22.10 -16.87
N ASP A 57 -5.51 21.95 -17.10
CA ASP A 57 -6.51 21.80 -16.03
C ASP A 57 -6.36 20.44 -15.30
N PHE A 58 -7.21 20.21 -14.29
CA PHE A 58 -7.14 18.98 -13.49
C PHE A 58 -7.58 17.72 -14.23
N MET A 59 -8.29 17.88 -15.36
CA MET A 59 -8.67 16.80 -16.28
C MET A 59 -7.56 16.50 -17.29
N GLY A 60 -6.51 17.32 -17.34
CA GLY A 60 -5.39 17.20 -18.26
C GLY A 60 -5.60 17.92 -19.60
N ASN A 61 -6.63 18.74 -19.74
CA ASN A 61 -6.82 19.54 -20.94
C ASN A 61 -5.84 20.73 -20.94
N PRO A 62 -5.18 21.04 -22.07
CA PRO A 62 -4.23 22.14 -22.14
C PRO A 62 -4.93 23.50 -21.92
N CYS A 63 -4.30 24.37 -21.13
CA CYS A 63 -4.70 25.77 -20.93
C CYS A 63 -3.80 26.71 -21.76
N CYS A 64 -4.25 27.95 -21.99
CA CYS A 64 -3.46 28.92 -22.76
C CYS A 64 -2.33 29.56 -21.95
N SER A 65 -2.35 29.45 -20.61
CA SER A 65 -1.34 29.98 -19.68
C SER A 65 -1.38 29.27 -18.33
N PHE A 66 -0.31 29.37 -17.54
CA PHE A 66 -0.32 28.91 -16.14
C PHE A 66 -1.27 29.71 -15.27
N LYS A 67 -1.60 30.95 -15.63
CA LYS A 67 -2.62 31.72 -14.91
C LYS A 67 -4.02 31.12 -15.09
N GLU A 68 -4.36 30.72 -16.32
CA GLU A 68 -5.61 30.00 -16.60
C GLU A 68 -5.62 28.63 -15.90
N THR A 69 -4.49 27.93 -15.92
CA THR A 69 -4.32 26.69 -15.15
C THR A 69 -4.56 26.93 -13.66
N TYR A 70 -3.93 27.94 -13.06
CA TYR A 70 -4.12 28.24 -11.64
C TYR A 70 -5.60 28.52 -11.34
N ALA A 71 -6.27 29.35 -12.14
CA ALA A 71 -7.68 29.65 -11.97
C ALA A 71 -8.55 28.39 -12.03
N ALA A 72 -8.34 27.51 -13.02
CA ALA A 72 -9.09 26.27 -13.16
C ALA A 72 -8.91 25.33 -11.95
N TRP A 73 -7.69 25.21 -11.44
CA TRP A 73 -7.40 24.39 -10.25
C TRP A 73 -7.93 25.03 -8.96
N HIS A 74 -7.84 26.36 -8.85
CA HIS A 74 -8.33 27.11 -7.70
C HIS A 74 -9.85 27.04 -7.60
N ASP A 75 -10.56 27.28 -8.70
CA ASP A 75 -12.03 27.22 -8.74
C ASP A 75 -12.54 25.82 -8.32
N GLU A 76 -11.84 24.76 -8.72
CA GLU A 76 -12.23 23.39 -8.40
C GLU A 76 -11.85 22.98 -6.96
N PHE A 77 -10.63 23.31 -6.50
CA PHE A 77 -10.04 22.66 -5.33
C PHE A 77 -9.63 23.57 -4.18
N ASN A 78 -9.82 24.89 -4.25
CA ASN A 78 -9.40 25.82 -3.20
C ASN A 78 -9.93 25.45 -1.80
N GLN A 79 -11.13 24.86 -1.71
CA GLN A 79 -11.72 24.42 -0.46
C GLN A 79 -10.94 23.32 0.29
N TYR A 80 -10.04 22.59 -0.39
CA TYR A 80 -9.27 21.48 0.21
C TYR A 80 -7.89 21.91 0.72
N GLY A 81 -7.45 23.14 0.45
CA GLY A 81 -6.16 23.67 0.89
C GLY A 81 -4.98 22.76 0.54
N GLY A 82 -4.05 22.57 1.49
CA GLY A 82 -2.83 21.78 1.27
C GLY A 82 -3.03 20.27 1.00
N LEU A 83 -4.26 19.76 1.11
CA LEU A 83 -4.55 18.36 0.77
C LEU A 83 -4.44 18.08 -0.74
N VAL A 84 -4.64 19.11 -1.58
CA VAL A 84 -4.63 18.96 -3.05
C VAL A 84 -3.27 18.51 -3.54
N TYR A 85 -2.20 19.22 -3.16
CA TYR A 85 -0.83 18.86 -3.49
C TYR A 85 -0.50 17.42 -3.06
N ARG A 86 -0.79 17.07 -1.79
CA ARG A 86 -0.48 15.74 -1.24
C ARG A 86 -1.22 14.63 -1.96
N THR A 87 -2.52 14.81 -2.19
CA THR A 87 -3.35 13.83 -2.91
C THR A 87 -2.90 13.64 -4.36
N LYS A 88 -2.61 14.74 -5.07
CA LYS A 88 -2.07 14.66 -6.43
C LYS A 88 -0.74 13.91 -6.45
N LYS A 89 0.20 14.30 -5.58
CA LYS A 89 1.51 13.66 -5.48
C LYS A 89 1.39 12.17 -5.19
N LEU A 90 0.55 11.79 -4.22
CA LEU A 90 0.23 10.39 -3.92
C LEU A 90 -0.19 9.62 -5.18
N TRP A 91 -1.15 10.14 -5.93
CA TRP A 91 -1.66 9.47 -7.12
C TRP A 91 -0.66 9.45 -8.29
N ASP A 92 0.11 10.52 -8.48
CA ASP A 92 1.18 10.56 -9.48
C ASP A 92 2.24 9.50 -9.19
N ASP A 93 2.69 9.40 -7.93
CA ASP A 93 3.69 8.44 -7.48
C ASP A 93 3.17 7.00 -7.61
N LEU A 94 1.94 6.72 -7.16
CA LEU A 94 1.29 5.41 -7.30
C LEU A 94 1.14 5.02 -8.78
N LYS A 95 0.58 5.90 -9.61
CA LYS A 95 0.41 5.64 -11.05
C LYS A 95 1.77 5.42 -11.73
N GLY A 96 2.80 6.18 -11.34
CA GLY A 96 4.16 6.01 -11.83
C GLY A 96 4.75 4.65 -11.50
N VAL A 97 4.79 4.28 -10.21
CA VAL A 97 5.38 3.01 -9.77
C VAL A 97 4.61 1.80 -10.30
N LEU A 98 3.28 1.88 -10.38
CA LEU A 98 2.45 0.79 -10.90
C LEU A 98 2.62 0.63 -12.41
N ARG A 99 2.71 1.71 -13.20
CA ARG A 99 2.98 1.59 -14.64
C ARG A 99 4.33 0.94 -14.94
N SER A 100 5.34 1.20 -14.12
CA SER A 100 6.66 0.58 -14.28
C SER A 100 6.67 -0.88 -13.82
N ASN A 101 6.06 -1.18 -12.67
CA ASN A 101 6.23 -2.46 -12.00
C ASN A 101 5.07 -3.43 -12.24
N TYR A 102 3.83 -2.95 -12.35
CA TYR A 102 2.64 -3.78 -12.56
C TYR A 102 1.53 -3.07 -13.39
N PRO A 103 1.70 -3.01 -14.73
CA PRO A 103 0.78 -2.28 -15.61
C PRO A 103 -0.69 -2.69 -15.46
N ALA A 104 -0.97 -3.98 -15.24
CA ALA A 104 -2.35 -4.46 -15.09
C ALA A 104 -3.13 -3.77 -13.96
N VAL A 105 -2.47 -3.48 -12.82
CA VAL A 105 -3.10 -2.70 -11.74
C VAL A 105 -3.27 -1.24 -12.15
N ALA A 106 -2.28 -0.65 -12.81
CA ALA A 106 -2.39 0.72 -13.30
C ALA A 106 -3.53 0.91 -14.31
N ASP A 107 -3.74 -0.07 -15.20
CA ASP A 107 -4.79 -0.08 -16.21
C ASP A 107 -6.18 -0.32 -15.59
N SER A 108 -6.23 -0.96 -14.42
CA SER A 108 -7.47 -1.14 -13.66
C SER A 108 -7.93 0.13 -12.93
N LEU A 109 -7.09 1.16 -12.79
CA LEU A 109 -7.48 2.38 -12.08
C LEU A 109 -8.62 3.09 -12.80
N ALA A 110 -9.69 3.39 -12.07
CA ALA A 110 -10.84 4.06 -12.64
C ALA A 110 -10.54 5.54 -12.95
N ARG A 111 -11.40 6.13 -13.78
CA ARG A 111 -11.35 7.57 -14.06
C ARG A 111 -11.67 8.35 -12.78
N GLN A 112 -11.33 9.63 -12.79
CA GLN A 112 -11.68 10.56 -11.72
C GLN A 112 -13.20 10.60 -11.52
N ALA A 113 -13.66 10.60 -10.27
CA ALA A 113 -15.06 10.87 -9.96
C ALA A 113 -15.37 12.36 -10.19
N SER A 114 -16.59 12.68 -10.64
CA SER A 114 -17.08 14.05 -10.70
C SER A 114 -17.66 14.49 -9.35
N GLU A 115 -17.85 15.81 -9.15
CA GLU A 115 -18.53 16.32 -7.96
C GLU A 115 -19.94 15.76 -7.82
N ALA A 116 -20.63 15.56 -8.95
CA ALA A 116 -21.97 14.98 -8.98
C ALA A 116 -21.98 13.53 -8.49
N ASP A 117 -20.96 12.73 -8.84
CA ASP A 117 -20.83 11.34 -8.38
C ASP A 117 -20.63 11.29 -6.85
N ILE A 118 -19.79 12.18 -6.32
CA ILE A 118 -19.55 12.31 -4.87
C ILE A 118 -20.84 12.68 -4.14
N VAL A 119 -21.54 13.71 -4.62
CA VAL A 119 -22.79 14.18 -4.00
C VAL A 119 -23.88 13.10 -4.07
N ALA A 120 -23.96 12.35 -5.18
CA ALA A 120 -24.89 11.24 -5.31
C ALA A 120 -24.58 10.11 -4.32
N ALA A 121 -23.29 9.79 -4.11
CA ALA A 121 -22.86 8.81 -3.11
C ALA A 121 -23.22 9.26 -1.69
N GLU A 122 -22.93 10.52 -1.33
CA GLU A 122 -23.26 11.10 -0.01
C GLU A 122 -24.77 11.12 0.26
N SER A 123 -25.57 11.48 -0.74
CA SER A 123 -27.03 11.45 -0.66
C SER A 123 -27.55 10.04 -0.38
N THR A 124 -26.94 9.03 -1.02
CA THR A 124 -27.33 7.63 -0.84
C THR A 124 -26.85 7.04 0.50
N LEU A 125 -25.69 7.48 1.00
CA LEU A 125 -25.16 7.09 2.31
C LEU A 125 -25.92 7.78 3.45
N GLY A 126 -26.35 9.03 3.26
CA GLY A 126 -27.03 9.84 4.28
C GLY A 126 -26.09 10.70 5.13
N TRP A 127 -24.82 10.84 4.75
CA TRP A 127 -23.85 11.73 5.42
C TRP A 127 -22.73 12.15 4.45
N PRO A 128 -22.07 13.31 4.71
CA PRO A 128 -20.96 13.76 3.89
C PRO A 128 -19.70 12.91 4.08
N LEU A 129 -18.93 12.76 3.01
CA LEU A 129 -17.59 12.18 3.03
C LEU A 129 -16.57 13.21 3.54
N PRO A 130 -15.56 12.79 4.32
CA PRO A 130 -14.48 13.68 4.73
C PRO A 130 -13.75 14.33 3.54
N PRO A 131 -13.25 15.58 3.67
CA PRO A 131 -12.63 16.31 2.55
C PRO A 131 -11.51 15.54 1.84
N HIS A 132 -10.66 14.84 2.59
CA HIS A 132 -9.55 14.05 2.02
C HIS A 132 -10.05 12.86 1.20
N VAL A 133 -11.20 12.28 1.55
CA VAL A 133 -11.82 11.15 0.83
C VAL A 133 -12.43 11.65 -0.46
N ARG A 134 -13.22 12.74 -0.40
CA ARG A 134 -13.76 13.40 -1.59
C ARG A 134 -12.64 13.65 -2.60
N LEU A 135 -11.58 14.30 -2.13
CA LEU A 135 -10.43 14.65 -2.94
C LEU A 135 -9.71 13.42 -3.52
N LEU A 136 -9.48 12.35 -2.74
CA LEU A 136 -8.89 11.10 -3.24
C LEU A 136 -9.67 10.55 -4.44
N TYR A 137 -11.00 10.48 -4.32
CA TYR A 137 -11.89 10.01 -5.38
C TYR A 137 -11.97 10.97 -6.58
N ARG A 138 -11.84 12.29 -6.37
CA ARG A 138 -11.71 13.28 -7.46
C ARG A 138 -10.43 13.09 -8.29
N PHE A 139 -9.40 12.41 -7.78
CA PHE A 139 -8.18 12.07 -8.54
C PHE A 139 -8.16 10.65 -9.13
N CYS A 140 -8.91 9.72 -8.54
CA CYS A 140 -9.07 8.34 -9.01
C CYS A 140 -10.26 7.66 -8.30
N ASP A 141 -11.24 7.16 -9.06
CA ASP A 141 -12.41 6.47 -8.47
C ASP A 141 -12.14 5.00 -8.13
N GLY A 142 -11.07 4.72 -7.37
CA GLY A 142 -10.66 3.35 -7.05
C GLY A 142 -10.24 2.54 -8.27
N GLN A 143 -10.58 1.24 -8.27
CA GLN A 143 -10.34 0.31 -9.38
C GLN A 143 -11.64 -0.06 -10.09
N GLN A 144 -11.58 -0.19 -11.41
CA GLN A 144 -12.60 -0.84 -12.21
C GLN A 144 -12.59 -2.33 -11.87
N ILE A 145 -13.63 -2.76 -11.18
CA ILE A 145 -13.79 -4.17 -10.81
C ILE A 145 -14.64 -4.81 -11.89
N VAL A 146 -14.01 -5.71 -12.65
CA VAL A 146 -14.68 -6.50 -13.68
C VAL A 146 -15.33 -7.69 -12.98
N ASP A 147 -16.65 -7.78 -13.04
CA ASP A 147 -17.38 -8.98 -12.64
C ASP A 147 -17.06 -10.10 -13.64
N GLY A 148 -16.29 -11.11 -13.23
CA GLY A 148 -15.96 -12.25 -14.07
C GLY A 148 -15.24 -13.35 -13.30
N ASP A 149 -15.52 -14.61 -13.66
CA ASP A 149 -14.91 -15.82 -13.06
C ASP A 149 -13.43 -16.02 -13.47
N GLU A 150 -12.84 -15.08 -14.22
CA GLU A 150 -11.44 -15.19 -14.61
C GLU A 150 -10.53 -15.03 -13.39
N ILE A 151 -9.91 -16.15 -13.02
CA ILE A 151 -8.92 -16.26 -11.93
C ILE A 151 -7.87 -15.13 -12.01
N ALA A 152 -7.45 -14.73 -13.22
CA ALA A 152 -6.47 -13.67 -13.42
C ALA A 152 -6.90 -12.30 -12.82
N HIS A 153 -8.19 -11.96 -12.84
CA HIS A 153 -8.69 -10.70 -12.30
C HIS A 153 -8.71 -10.67 -10.77
N GLN A 154 -8.77 -11.83 -10.12
CA GLN A 154 -8.72 -11.94 -8.65
C GLN A 154 -7.37 -11.47 -8.09
N TYR A 155 -6.32 -11.40 -8.91
CA TYR A 155 -4.98 -11.02 -8.49
C TYR A 155 -4.59 -9.58 -8.84
N VAL A 156 -5.50 -8.82 -9.45
CA VAL A 156 -5.29 -7.40 -9.82
C VAL A 156 -5.89 -6.49 -8.74
N GLY A 157 -5.28 -6.48 -7.56
CA GLY A 157 -5.63 -5.56 -6.46
C GLY A 157 -4.55 -4.49 -6.24
N LEU A 158 -4.99 -3.24 -6.16
CA LEU A 158 -4.14 -2.08 -5.95
C LEU A 158 -3.37 -2.16 -4.64
N LEU A 159 -4.00 -2.70 -3.59
CA LEU A 159 -3.43 -2.75 -2.25
C LEU A 159 -2.68 -4.07 -1.99
N GLY A 160 -2.66 -4.98 -2.97
CA GLY A 160 -1.94 -6.23 -2.88
C GLY A 160 -2.51 -7.21 -1.86
N GLY A 161 -1.70 -8.21 -1.53
CA GLY A 161 -2.19 -9.37 -0.82
C GLY A 161 -1.14 -10.34 -0.33
N TYR A 162 -1.64 -11.50 0.10
CA TYR A 162 -0.86 -12.67 0.51
C TYR A 162 -1.67 -13.94 0.26
N TYR A 163 -0.96 -15.06 0.09
CA TYR A 163 -1.55 -16.36 -0.17
C TYR A 163 -0.91 -17.42 0.72
N PHE A 164 -1.70 -18.32 1.28
CA PHE A 164 -1.17 -19.51 1.93
C PHE A 164 -2.24 -20.59 1.98
N TYR A 165 -1.86 -21.82 1.62
CA TYR A 165 -2.79 -22.95 1.53
C TYR A 165 -4.04 -22.59 0.69
N ASN A 166 -5.23 -22.56 1.30
CA ASN A 166 -6.48 -22.21 0.64
C ASN A 166 -6.96 -20.79 1.01
N HIS A 167 -6.16 -20.02 1.74
CA HIS A 167 -6.48 -18.63 2.09
C HIS A 167 -5.77 -17.69 1.12
N PHE A 168 -6.56 -16.84 0.49
CA PHE A 168 -6.08 -15.86 -0.45
C PHE A 168 -6.66 -14.50 -0.09
N VAL A 169 -5.85 -13.46 -0.09
CA VAL A 169 -6.30 -12.07 0.05
C VAL A 169 -5.59 -11.28 -1.01
N ASN A 170 -6.34 -10.51 -1.79
CA ASN A 170 -5.80 -9.46 -2.64
C ASN A 170 -6.82 -8.33 -2.72
N VAL A 171 -6.40 -7.16 -2.27
CA VAL A 171 -7.28 -6.08 -1.86
C VAL A 171 -7.37 -5.02 -2.95
N GLN A 172 -8.60 -4.67 -3.30
CA GLN A 172 -8.93 -3.64 -4.26
C GLN A 172 -9.44 -2.39 -3.54
N LEU A 173 -9.01 -1.22 -4.02
CA LEU A 173 -9.62 0.04 -3.62
C LEU A 173 -10.93 0.21 -4.39
N LEU A 174 -12.04 0.31 -3.68
CA LEU A 174 -13.37 0.26 -4.28
C LEU A 174 -13.75 1.59 -4.96
N PRO A 175 -14.41 1.54 -6.14
CA PRO A 175 -15.05 2.71 -6.73
C PRO A 175 -16.27 3.13 -5.90
N LEU A 176 -16.65 4.41 -5.95
CA LEU A 176 -17.73 4.99 -5.12
C LEU A 176 -19.02 4.19 -5.19
N GLN A 177 -19.40 3.69 -6.37
CA GLN A 177 -20.59 2.87 -6.53
C GLN A 177 -20.56 1.62 -5.63
N GLN A 178 -19.41 0.96 -5.54
CA GLN A 178 -19.24 -0.22 -4.69
C GLN A 178 -19.06 0.15 -3.21
N VAL A 179 -18.39 1.27 -2.92
CA VAL A 179 -18.35 1.83 -1.56
C VAL A 179 -19.77 1.96 -1.01
N VAL A 180 -20.67 2.60 -1.76
CA VAL A 180 -22.09 2.75 -1.38
C VAL A 180 -22.77 1.39 -1.23
N SER A 181 -22.65 0.51 -2.23
CA SER A 181 -23.31 -0.79 -2.24
C SER A 181 -22.91 -1.68 -1.06
N TYR A 182 -21.60 -1.82 -0.80
CA TYR A 182 -21.09 -2.67 0.27
C TYR A 182 -21.37 -2.06 1.64
N THR A 183 -21.29 -0.73 1.76
CA THR A 183 -21.66 -0.03 2.99
C THR A 183 -23.12 -0.33 3.34
N GLN A 184 -24.05 -0.14 2.41
CA GLN A 184 -25.48 -0.39 2.66
C GLN A 184 -25.78 -1.84 3.11
N ARG A 185 -25.11 -2.83 2.50
CA ARG A 185 -25.25 -4.24 2.90
C ARG A 185 -24.77 -4.48 4.33
N LEU A 186 -23.73 -3.77 4.77
CA LEU A 186 -23.13 -3.96 6.09
C LEU A 186 -23.69 -3.02 7.17
N LEU A 187 -24.41 -1.95 6.80
CA LEU A 187 -25.02 -1.01 7.75
C LEU A 187 -25.97 -1.69 8.73
N SER A 188 -26.72 -2.70 8.28
CA SER A 188 -27.63 -3.48 9.15
C SER A 188 -26.92 -4.18 10.31
N ARG A 189 -25.60 -4.39 10.22
CA ARG A 189 -24.76 -5.04 11.23
C ARG A 189 -23.97 -4.05 12.08
N ALA A 190 -23.93 -2.78 11.67
CA ALA A 190 -23.15 -1.75 12.34
C ALA A 190 -23.86 -1.29 13.63
N PRO A 191 -23.10 -0.90 14.68
CA PRO A 191 -23.67 -0.24 15.84
C PRO A 191 -24.44 1.03 15.44
N ALA A 192 -25.51 1.35 16.17
CA ALA A 192 -26.33 2.52 15.89
C ALA A 192 -25.49 3.82 15.90
N GLY A 193 -25.70 4.67 14.90
CA GLY A 193 -24.96 5.93 14.74
C GLY A 193 -23.58 5.80 14.08
N THR A 194 -23.15 4.59 13.69
CA THR A 194 -21.88 4.40 12.97
C THR A 194 -21.95 5.01 11.57
N LYS A 195 -21.08 5.97 11.29
CA LYS A 195 -20.86 6.51 9.94
C LYS A 195 -19.58 5.95 9.35
N ARG A 196 -19.61 4.66 9.00
CA ARG A 196 -18.48 3.98 8.37
C ARG A 196 -18.84 3.56 6.96
N ILE A 197 -17.89 3.74 6.05
CA ILE A 197 -18.00 3.30 4.67
C ILE A 197 -16.95 2.24 4.37
N VAL A 198 -17.25 1.30 3.48
CA VAL A 198 -16.30 0.28 3.03
C VAL A 198 -15.50 0.84 1.86
N ILE A 199 -14.21 1.10 2.06
CA ILE A 199 -13.35 1.76 1.05
C ILE A 199 -12.49 0.78 0.25
N ALA A 200 -12.18 -0.39 0.83
CA ALA A 200 -11.42 -1.44 0.15
C ALA A 200 -11.90 -2.81 0.59
N ALA A 201 -11.80 -3.81 -0.28
CA ALA A 201 -12.14 -5.19 0.04
C ALA A 201 -11.26 -6.16 -0.74
N SER A 202 -11.06 -7.36 -0.20
CA SER A 202 -10.46 -8.45 -0.97
C SER A 202 -11.43 -8.97 -2.02
N CYS A 203 -10.91 -9.45 -3.15
CA CYS A 203 -11.72 -9.98 -4.26
C CYS A 203 -12.69 -11.12 -3.84
N ASN A 204 -12.33 -11.89 -2.81
CA ASN A 204 -13.16 -12.95 -2.25
C ASN A 204 -14.01 -12.50 -1.05
N LEU A 205 -14.01 -11.20 -0.73
CA LEU A 205 -14.79 -10.59 0.35
C LEU A 205 -14.50 -11.17 1.75
N ASN A 206 -13.32 -11.75 1.95
CA ASN A 206 -12.87 -12.21 3.26
C ASN A 206 -12.24 -11.09 4.10
N LYS A 207 -11.79 -10.00 3.46
CA LYS A 207 -11.15 -8.87 4.13
C LYS A 207 -11.78 -7.55 3.69
N PHE A 208 -12.08 -6.68 4.66
CA PHE A 208 -12.71 -5.39 4.44
C PHE A 208 -11.93 -4.28 5.14
N PHE A 209 -11.79 -3.15 4.47
CA PHE A 209 -11.28 -1.92 5.04
C PHE A 209 -12.38 -0.87 5.05
N LEU A 210 -12.55 -0.24 6.20
CA LEU A 210 -13.56 0.77 6.45
C LEU A 210 -12.90 2.11 6.72
N LEU A 211 -13.58 3.18 6.33
CA LEU A 211 -13.30 4.52 6.82
C LEU A 211 -14.39 4.93 7.79
N ASP A 212 -13.98 5.43 8.95
CA ASP A 212 -14.86 6.13 9.88
C ASP A 212 -14.96 7.61 9.49
N CYS A 213 -16.14 8.05 9.04
CA CYS A 213 -16.35 9.38 8.48
C CYS A 213 -16.32 10.50 9.54
N ASP A 214 -16.53 10.19 10.83
CA ASP A 214 -16.44 11.19 11.90
C ASP A 214 -14.98 11.44 12.30
N SER A 215 -14.18 10.37 12.39
CA SER A 215 -12.76 10.48 12.79
C SER A 215 -11.78 10.62 11.63
N GLY A 216 -12.15 10.21 10.42
CA GLY A 216 -11.27 10.12 9.26
C GLY A 216 -10.34 8.90 9.27
N MET A 217 -10.47 8.00 10.26
CA MET A 217 -9.57 6.86 10.43
C MET A 217 -9.93 5.68 9.54
N VAL A 218 -8.90 5.00 9.02
CA VAL A 218 -9.05 3.72 8.33
C VAL A 218 -8.96 2.58 9.32
N LEU A 219 -9.84 1.59 9.16
CA LEU A 219 -10.01 0.42 10.00
C LEU A 219 -10.05 -0.83 9.11
N VAL A 220 -9.63 -1.98 9.63
CA VAL A 220 -9.74 -3.27 8.96
C VAL A 220 -10.60 -4.21 9.80
N GLY A 221 -11.49 -4.94 9.15
CA GLY A 221 -12.32 -5.95 9.79
C GLY A 221 -11.47 -7.15 10.28
N THR A 222 -11.74 -7.61 11.48
CA THR A 222 -11.14 -8.85 12.00
C THR A 222 -12.00 -10.07 11.62
N LYS A 223 -11.62 -11.28 12.06
CA LYS A 223 -12.40 -12.51 11.90
C LYS A 223 -13.86 -12.38 12.33
N ASN A 224 -14.13 -11.55 13.32
CA ASN A 224 -15.46 -11.32 13.86
C ASN A 224 -16.19 -10.12 13.22
N PHE A 225 -15.64 -9.47 12.19
CA PHE A 225 -16.24 -8.29 11.57
C PHE A 225 -17.70 -8.50 11.15
N LEU A 226 -17.99 -9.56 10.39
CA LEU A 226 -19.35 -9.81 9.92
C LEU A 226 -20.32 -10.18 11.06
N LYS A 227 -19.83 -10.63 12.22
CA LYS A 227 -20.68 -11.10 13.35
C LYS A 227 -20.84 -10.06 14.45
N LYS A 228 -19.74 -9.42 14.84
CA LYS A 228 -19.62 -8.49 15.97
C LYS A 228 -19.24 -7.06 15.54
N TYR A 229 -19.07 -6.81 14.23
CA TYR A 229 -18.56 -5.53 13.70
C TYR A 229 -17.19 -5.14 14.29
N GLU A 230 -16.40 -6.16 14.65
CA GLU A 230 -15.08 -6.01 15.24
C GLU A 230 -14.07 -5.54 14.18
N VAL A 231 -13.30 -4.52 14.55
CA VAL A 231 -12.36 -3.84 13.67
C VAL A 231 -11.12 -3.44 14.43
N MET A 232 -10.02 -3.25 13.71
CA MET A 232 -8.76 -2.74 14.24
C MET A 232 -8.26 -1.57 13.38
N PRO A 233 -7.49 -0.62 13.94
CA PRO A 233 -7.06 0.55 13.19
C PRO A 233 -6.01 0.20 12.13
N CYS A 234 -5.95 0.96 11.03
CA CYS A 234 -4.93 0.83 10.00
C CYS A 234 -3.80 1.86 10.12
N LEU A 235 -3.94 2.78 11.06
CA LEU A 235 -3.00 3.85 11.34
C LEU A 235 -2.79 3.96 12.85
N PRO A 236 -1.65 4.49 13.31
CA PRO A 236 -1.53 4.90 14.70
C PRO A 236 -2.62 5.92 15.04
N LEU A 237 -3.29 5.72 16.18
CA LEU A 237 -4.24 6.68 16.73
C LEU A 237 -3.49 8.00 16.96
N ALA A 238 -3.85 9.04 16.21
CA ALA A 238 -3.18 10.33 16.30
C ALA A 238 -3.47 11.00 17.65
N SER A 239 -2.45 11.51 18.33
CA SER A 239 -2.61 12.25 19.59
C SER A 239 -3.15 13.68 19.40
N SER A 240 -3.08 14.25 18.18
CA SER A 240 -3.34 15.69 17.97
C SER A 240 -3.89 16.13 16.61
N ASN A 241 -4.05 15.25 15.60
CA ASN A 241 -4.74 15.62 14.35
C ASN A 241 -5.19 14.39 13.52
N PRO A 242 -6.47 13.99 13.55
CA PRO A 242 -6.92 12.72 12.94
C PRO A 242 -7.56 12.83 11.54
N GLY A 243 -7.78 14.04 11.02
CA GLY A 243 -8.81 14.27 9.98
C GLY A 243 -8.56 13.73 8.57
N ASP A 244 -7.36 13.23 8.23
CA ASP A 244 -6.97 12.80 6.87
C ASP A 244 -6.46 11.35 6.78
N GLY A 245 -6.95 10.46 7.66
CA GLY A 245 -6.43 9.10 7.79
C GLY A 245 -6.34 8.32 6.47
N MET A 246 -7.34 8.34 5.59
CA MET A 246 -7.23 7.58 4.33
C MET A 246 -6.09 8.07 3.43
N LEU A 247 -5.80 9.37 3.43
CA LEU A 247 -4.66 9.90 2.68
C LEU A 247 -3.34 9.38 3.27
N ARG A 248 -3.18 9.44 4.59
CA ARG A 248 -2.00 8.94 5.29
C ARG A 248 -1.78 7.43 5.11
N TRP A 249 -2.88 6.67 5.10
CA TRP A 249 -2.86 5.23 4.89
C TRP A 249 -2.32 4.88 3.49
N LEU A 250 -2.81 5.55 2.46
CA LEU A 250 -2.33 5.36 1.09
C LEU A 250 -0.92 5.93 0.88
N GLU A 251 -0.53 7.00 1.58
CA GLU A 251 0.84 7.54 1.57
C GLU A 251 1.84 6.52 2.14
N GLU A 252 1.54 5.87 3.26
CA GLU A 252 2.39 4.80 3.80
C GLU A 252 2.48 3.61 2.84
N TYR A 253 1.36 3.22 2.24
CA TYR A 253 1.34 2.15 1.23
C TYR A 253 2.23 2.50 0.01
N ARG A 254 2.10 3.72 -0.51
CA ARG A 254 2.97 4.25 -1.58
C ARG A 254 4.44 4.18 -1.16
N ASP A 255 4.78 4.63 0.04
CA ASP A 255 6.17 4.64 0.52
C ASP A 255 6.72 3.21 0.64
N GLY A 256 5.88 2.24 1.02
CA GLY A 256 6.19 0.81 0.98
C GLY A 256 6.49 0.28 -0.43
N LEU A 257 5.74 0.71 -1.45
CA LEU A 257 6.01 0.36 -2.85
C LEU A 257 7.30 1.01 -3.36
N LEU A 258 7.50 2.31 -3.10
CA LEU A 258 8.66 3.07 -3.58
C LEU A 258 9.97 2.60 -2.94
N SER A 259 9.93 2.20 -1.68
CA SER A 259 11.08 1.63 -0.97
C SER A 259 11.38 0.17 -1.33
N GLY A 260 10.53 -0.47 -2.14
CA GLY A 260 10.62 -1.89 -2.47
C GLY A 260 10.33 -2.81 -1.28
N LYS A 261 9.67 -2.31 -0.23
CA LYS A 261 9.18 -3.14 0.89
C LYS A 261 8.10 -4.09 0.39
N TYR A 262 7.18 -3.58 -0.43
CA TYR A 262 6.17 -4.38 -1.15
C TYR A 262 6.57 -4.48 -2.61
N THR A 263 6.61 -5.71 -3.13
CA THR A 263 7.07 -5.96 -4.51
C THR A 263 6.10 -6.84 -5.26
N VAL A 264 6.16 -6.74 -6.59
CA VAL A 264 5.34 -7.58 -7.46
C VAL A 264 6.00 -8.95 -7.56
N ARG A 265 5.31 -9.98 -7.10
CA ARG A 265 5.75 -11.38 -7.22
C ARG A 265 5.00 -12.08 -8.34
N ASN A 266 5.60 -13.16 -8.83
CA ASN A 266 4.99 -14.07 -9.79
C ASN A 266 5.13 -15.47 -9.22
N ASP A 267 4.05 -15.94 -8.60
CA ASP A 267 3.99 -17.22 -7.90
C ASP A 267 3.04 -18.12 -8.69
N ASP A 268 3.55 -19.23 -9.23
CA ASP A 268 2.78 -20.18 -10.06
C ASP A 268 2.00 -19.55 -11.24
N GLY A 269 2.58 -18.53 -11.87
CA GLY A 269 1.97 -17.82 -13.01
C GLY A 269 0.97 -16.74 -12.60
N ILE A 270 0.74 -16.58 -11.31
CA ILE A 270 -0.09 -15.54 -10.73
C ILE A 270 0.80 -14.39 -10.31
N ARG A 271 0.59 -13.24 -10.95
CA ARG A 271 1.29 -12.01 -10.62
C ARG A 271 0.46 -11.19 -9.65
N SER A 272 1.05 -10.70 -8.56
CA SER A 272 0.37 -9.82 -7.59
C SER A 272 1.36 -8.96 -6.81
N ILE A 273 0.86 -7.89 -6.16
CA ILE A 273 1.67 -7.14 -5.19
C ILE A 273 1.67 -7.91 -3.87
N SER A 274 2.85 -8.35 -3.47
CA SER A 274 3.05 -9.11 -2.23
C SER A 274 3.22 -8.18 -1.03
N LEU A 275 2.43 -8.41 0.02
CA LEU A 275 2.49 -7.66 1.26
C LEU A 275 3.50 -8.21 2.28
N TYR A 276 4.15 -9.34 2.00
CA TYR A 276 5.28 -9.79 2.80
C TYR A 276 6.47 -8.84 2.60
N PRO A 277 6.97 -8.18 3.65
CA PRO A 277 8.07 -7.24 3.52
C PRO A 277 9.33 -7.90 2.93
N GLU A 278 9.93 -7.28 1.90
CA GLU A 278 11.20 -7.72 1.30
C GLU A 278 12.43 -7.05 1.94
N ASN A 279 12.21 -6.00 2.74
CA ASN A 279 13.24 -5.27 3.46
C ASN A 279 12.67 -4.63 4.75
N GLY A 280 13.53 -3.94 5.49
CA GLY A 280 13.18 -3.29 6.76
C GLY A 280 13.29 -4.22 7.98
N SER A 281 12.86 -3.74 9.14
CA SER A 281 13.04 -4.45 10.42
C SER A 281 12.21 -5.73 10.59
N THR A 282 11.20 -5.93 9.75
CA THR A 282 10.32 -7.11 9.76
C THR A 282 10.70 -8.16 8.72
N CYS A 283 11.75 -7.90 7.93
CA CYS A 283 12.32 -8.86 6.98
C CYS A 283 13.74 -9.20 7.43
N THR A 284 13.98 -10.49 7.64
CA THR A 284 15.29 -10.96 8.10
C THR A 284 15.99 -11.73 7.01
N GLU A 285 17.32 -11.71 7.05
CA GLU A 285 18.17 -12.39 6.09
C GLU A 285 19.28 -13.14 6.80
N ALA A 286 19.52 -14.38 6.39
CA ALA A 286 20.69 -15.15 6.76
C ALA A 286 21.34 -15.75 5.51
N VAL A 287 22.67 -15.77 5.46
CA VAL A 287 23.43 -16.42 4.38
C VAL A 287 24.31 -17.49 5.00
N THR A 288 24.11 -18.75 4.62
CA THR A 288 24.90 -19.89 5.09
C THR A 288 25.36 -20.71 3.88
N GLN A 289 26.66 -20.95 3.75
CA GLN A 289 27.24 -21.72 2.61
C GLN A 289 26.80 -21.21 1.22
N GLY A 290 26.56 -19.90 1.10
CA GLY A 290 26.08 -19.26 -0.14
C GLY A 290 24.57 -19.41 -0.40
N ILE A 291 23.81 -20.07 0.47
CA ILE A 291 22.35 -20.05 0.43
C ILE A 291 21.86 -18.88 1.27
N GLN A 292 21.24 -17.92 0.60
CA GLN A 292 20.53 -16.80 1.22
C GLN A 292 19.10 -17.23 1.52
N VAL A 293 18.67 -17.04 2.76
CA VAL A 293 17.28 -17.18 3.19
C VAL A 293 16.79 -15.83 3.69
N ARG A 294 15.75 -15.30 3.04
CA ARG A 294 14.98 -14.15 3.51
C ARG A 294 13.64 -14.60 4.02
N ALA A 295 13.20 -14.04 5.14
CA ALA A 295 11.92 -14.38 5.73
C ALA A 295 11.24 -13.17 6.37
N SER A 296 9.93 -13.08 6.19
CA SER A 296 9.08 -12.08 6.82
C SER A 296 7.68 -12.63 7.07
N ALA A 297 6.98 -12.04 8.04
CA ALA A 297 5.62 -12.42 8.41
C ALA A 297 4.67 -11.21 8.38
N VAL A 298 3.39 -11.50 8.17
CA VAL A 298 2.28 -10.55 8.21
C VAL A 298 1.19 -11.10 9.12
N PHE A 299 0.60 -10.22 9.93
CA PHE A 299 -0.53 -10.56 10.79
C PHE A 299 -1.81 -10.66 9.97
N VAL A 300 -2.64 -11.67 10.23
CA VAL A 300 -3.84 -12.02 9.44
C VAL A 300 -5.09 -11.74 10.29
N PRO A 301 -5.59 -10.49 10.33
CA PRO A 301 -6.68 -10.10 11.23
C PRO A 301 -8.00 -10.81 10.92
N GLU A 302 -8.27 -11.11 9.65
CA GLU A 302 -9.51 -11.77 9.23
C GLU A 302 -9.58 -13.26 9.65
N LEU A 303 -8.47 -13.84 10.14
CA LEU A 303 -8.43 -15.19 10.70
C LEU A 303 -8.01 -15.25 12.17
N SER A 304 -7.70 -14.10 12.77
CA SER A 304 -7.29 -13.98 14.18
C SER A 304 -8.47 -13.62 15.08
N ASP A 305 -8.54 -14.24 16.26
CA ASP A 305 -9.58 -14.00 17.27
C ASP A 305 -8.95 -14.07 18.67
N PRO A 306 -8.81 -12.94 19.38
CA PRO A 306 -8.21 -12.91 20.72
C PRO A 306 -8.91 -13.81 21.76
N GLU A 307 -10.19 -14.16 21.53
CA GLU A 307 -10.98 -15.04 22.40
C GLU A 307 -10.76 -16.55 22.08
N ALA A 308 -10.13 -16.87 20.95
CA ALA A 308 -9.90 -18.25 20.52
C ALA A 308 -8.69 -18.91 21.19
N LEU A 309 -8.56 -20.23 21.00
CA LEU A 309 -7.39 -20.99 21.45
C LEU A 309 -6.14 -20.62 20.65
N GLU A 310 -6.25 -20.57 19.32
CA GLU A 310 -5.22 -20.06 18.40
C GLU A 310 -5.54 -18.59 18.09
N LYS A 311 -4.98 -17.69 18.90
CA LYS A 311 -5.44 -16.29 18.95
C LYS A 311 -5.03 -15.48 17.73
N TYR A 312 -3.76 -15.55 17.38
CA TYR A 312 -3.16 -14.66 16.39
C TYR A 312 -2.54 -15.50 15.28
N LEU A 313 -3.11 -15.39 14.07
CA LEU A 313 -2.56 -16.03 12.89
C LEU A 313 -1.58 -15.08 12.20
N PHE A 314 -0.39 -15.61 11.92
CA PHE A 314 0.60 -14.96 11.08
C PHE A 314 0.80 -15.80 9.84
N SER A 315 0.80 -15.15 8.67
CA SER A 315 1.30 -15.77 7.46
C SER A 315 2.73 -15.32 7.25
N TYR A 316 3.59 -16.21 6.78
CA TYR A 316 4.99 -15.91 6.52
C TYR A 316 5.42 -16.38 5.14
N SER A 317 6.38 -15.66 4.58
CA SER A 317 7.01 -15.97 3.30
C SER A 317 8.50 -16.22 3.52
N VAL A 318 9.00 -17.32 2.97
CA VAL A 318 10.42 -17.68 2.99
C VAL A 318 10.94 -17.76 1.56
N ARG A 319 12.02 -17.04 1.31
CA ARG A 319 12.68 -16.94 0.00
C ARG A 319 14.11 -17.45 0.10
N MET A 320 14.44 -18.44 -0.71
CA MET A 320 15.75 -19.08 -0.73
C MET A 320 16.43 -18.86 -2.07
N ARG A 321 17.68 -18.39 -2.05
CA ARG A 321 18.49 -18.21 -3.27
C ARG A 321 19.89 -18.76 -3.09
N PHE A 322 20.39 -19.46 -4.11
CA PHE A 322 21.77 -19.91 -4.15
C PHE A 322 22.65 -18.84 -4.83
N LEU A 323 23.47 -18.15 -4.02
CA LEU A 323 24.28 -17.02 -4.46
C LEU A 323 25.58 -17.47 -5.16
N PRO A 324 26.05 -16.73 -6.20
CA PRO A 324 27.29 -17.04 -6.94
C PRO A 324 28.58 -17.03 -6.10
N VAL A 325 28.54 -16.54 -4.87
CA VAL A 325 29.69 -16.42 -3.96
C VAL A 325 29.92 -17.66 -3.09
N SER A 326 29.21 -18.77 -3.36
CA SER A 326 29.34 -19.99 -2.58
C SER A 326 30.69 -20.69 -2.77
N ALA A 327 31.17 -21.32 -1.69
CA ALA A 327 32.31 -22.22 -1.70
C ALA A 327 31.91 -23.71 -1.86
N LEU A 328 30.62 -24.00 -2.06
CA LEU A 328 30.14 -25.36 -2.32
C LEU A 328 30.73 -25.87 -3.65
N ALA A 329 31.22 -27.10 -3.64
CA ALA A 329 31.78 -27.73 -4.85
C ALA A 329 30.72 -28.02 -5.92
N SER A 330 29.46 -28.18 -5.51
CA SER A 330 28.33 -28.41 -6.42
C SER A 330 27.66 -27.09 -6.80
N ASN A 331 27.28 -26.97 -8.07
CA ASN A 331 26.54 -25.82 -8.60
C ASN A 331 25.02 -25.92 -8.34
N GLN A 332 24.58 -26.91 -7.57
CA GLN A 332 23.18 -27.07 -7.15
C GLN A 332 23.10 -27.75 -5.79
N CYS A 333 22.00 -27.52 -5.08
CA CYS A 333 21.69 -28.21 -3.84
C CYS A 333 20.18 -28.37 -3.69
N GLN A 334 19.75 -29.44 -3.05
CA GLN A 334 18.33 -29.72 -2.84
C GLN A 334 18.00 -29.73 -1.35
N LEU A 335 16.93 -29.04 -0.98
CA LEU A 335 16.39 -29.07 0.38
C LEU A 335 15.87 -30.48 0.68
N SER A 336 16.21 -31.01 1.86
CA SER A 336 15.70 -32.29 2.35
C SER A 336 14.73 -32.11 3.52
N ARG A 337 15.09 -31.28 4.50
CA ARG A 337 14.36 -31.12 5.77
C ARG A 337 14.27 -29.68 6.20
N ARG A 338 13.29 -29.41 7.05
CA ARG A 338 13.14 -28.15 7.80
C ARG A 338 13.08 -28.43 9.29
N HIS A 339 13.63 -27.50 10.05
CA HIS A 339 13.51 -27.43 11.50
C HIS A 339 13.07 -26.01 11.84
N TRP A 340 11.93 -25.87 12.51
CA TRP A 340 11.39 -24.59 12.98
C TRP A 340 11.33 -24.59 14.50
N VAL A 341 11.69 -23.44 15.08
CA VAL A 341 11.55 -23.12 16.49
C VAL A 341 10.61 -21.92 16.57
N VAL A 342 9.49 -22.11 17.25
CA VAL A 342 8.48 -21.09 17.50
C VAL A 342 8.69 -20.54 18.90
N THR A 343 8.90 -19.24 19.01
CA THR A 343 9.09 -18.55 20.29
C THR A 343 7.93 -17.60 20.54
N ALA A 344 7.40 -17.58 21.77
CA ALA A 344 6.36 -16.67 22.23
C ALA A 344 6.81 -16.05 23.57
N ASP A 345 6.79 -14.71 23.67
CA ASP A 345 7.29 -13.95 24.82
C ASP A 345 8.70 -14.42 25.29
N ASP A 346 9.61 -14.60 24.33
CA ASP A 346 11.00 -15.06 24.51
C ASP A 346 11.17 -16.51 25.01
N GLU A 347 10.09 -17.29 25.08
CA GLU A 347 10.11 -18.72 25.44
C GLU A 347 9.80 -19.62 24.24
N ILE A 348 10.52 -20.74 24.11
CA ILE A 348 10.25 -21.74 23.05
C ILE A 348 8.94 -22.46 23.38
N VAL A 349 7.96 -22.34 22.48
CA VAL A 349 6.62 -22.91 22.67
C VAL A 349 6.32 -24.08 21.74
N ASP A 350 7.03 -24.17 20.61
CA ASP A 350 6.88 -25.29 19.67
C ASP A 350 8.16 -25.51 18.85
N GLU A 351 8.38 -26.74 18.43
CA GLU A 351 9.54 -27.16 17.65
C GLU A 351 9.13 -28.20 16.60
N VAL A 352 9.24 -27.84 15.33
CA VAL A 352 8.76 -28.65 14.21
C VAL A 352 9.92 -29.15 13.38
N ARG A 353 10.14 -30.47 13.35
CA ARG A 353 11.09 -31.14 12.45
C ARG A 353 10.34 -31.99 11.44
N ALA A 354 10.53 -31.72 10.15
CA ALA A 354 9.87 -32.47 9.09
C ALA A 354 10.65 -32.41 7.77
N GLU A 355 10.37 -33.35 6.88
CA GLU A 355 10.88 -33.33 5.52
C GLU A 355 10.17 -32.27 4.68
N ALA A 356 10.83 -31.81 3.62
CA ALA A 356 10.32 -30.83 2.66
C ALA A 356 9.95 -29.46 3.27
N VAL A 357 9.48 -28.56 2.41
CA VAL A 357 8.76 -27.33 2.77
C VAL A 357 7.47 -27.32 1.97
N VAL A 358 6.31 -27.22 2.64
CA VAL A 358 4.97 -27.28 2.02
C VAL A 358 4.79 -28.47 1.04
N GLY A 359 5.43 -29.61 1.31
CA GLY A 359 5.41 -30.80 0.44
C GLY A 359 6.40 -30.77 -0.74
N MET A 360 7.19 -29.70 -0.87
CA MET A 360 8.18 -29.51 -1.93
C MET A 360 9.62 -29.71 -1.45
N TYR A 361 10.45 -30.28 -2.32
CA TYR A 361 11.90 -30.43 -2.13
C TYR A 361 12.64 -29.55 -3.14
N PRO A 362 12.71 -28.22 -2.92
CA PRO A 362 13.24 -27.28 -3.90
C PRO A 362 14.71 -27.58 -4.24
N LEU A 363 15.00 -27.66 -5.53
CA LEU A 363 16.36 -27.73 -6.08
C LEU A 363 16.82 -26.31 -6.42
N LEU A 364 17.79 -25.79 -5.68
CA LEU A 364 18.38 -24.49 -5.93
C LEU A 364 19.61 -24.65 -6.83
N LYS A 365 19.71 -23.79 -7.85
CA LYS A 365 20.86 -23.73 -8.77
C LYS A 365 21.65 -22.46 -8.52
N LEU A 366 22.97 -22.56 -8.59
CA LEU A 366 23.88 -21.45 -8.37
C LEU A 366 23.56 -20.29 -9.33
N GLY A 367 23.31 -19.10 -8.78
CA GLY A 367 22.94 -17.91 -9.56
C GLY A 367 21.52 -17.94 -10.16
N GLY A 368 20.76 -19.02 -9.94
CA GLY A 368 19.40 -19.18 -10.41
C GLY A 368 18.39 -18.29 -9.69
N ASP A 369 17.12 -18.48 -10.08
CA ASP A 369 15.99 -17.82 -9.45
C ASP A 369 15.80 -18.30 -8.02
N ALA A 370 15.20 -17.44 -7.20
CA ALA A 370 14.88 -17.79 -5.83
C ALA A 370 13.67 -18.72 -5.79
N PHE A 371 13.70 -19.71 -4.91
CA PHE A 371 12.51 -20.45 -4.51
C PHE A 371 11.78 -19.65 -3.43
N VAL A 372 10.46 -19.48 -3.56
CA VAL A 372 9.62 -18.82 -2.57
C VAL A 372 8.53 -19.79 -2.15
N TYR A 373 8.23 -19.85 -0.87
CA TYR A 373 7.01 -20.48 -0.40
C TYR A 373 6.39 -19.68 0.74
N GLU A 374 5.09 -19.85 0.89
CA GLU A 374 4.26 -19.13 1.85
C GLU A 374 3.50 -20.13 2.72
N SER A 375 3.38 -19.82 4.01
CA SER A 375 2.75 -20.69 5.00
C SER A 375 2.23 -19.84 6.15
N CYS A 376 1.78 -20.46 7.24
CA CYS A 376 1.29 -19.75 8.41
C CYS A 376 1.68 -20.44 9.71
N SER A 377 1.71 -19.65 10.78
CA SER A 377 1.91 -20.10 12.15
C SER A 377 0.99 -19.32 13.07
N THR A 378 0.60 -19.92 14.19
CA THR A 378 -0.26 -19.31 15.20
C THR A 378 0.57 -18.88 16.39
N GLN A 379 0.15 -17.80 17.05
CA GLN A 379 0.73 -17.29 18.29
C GLN A 379 -0.38 -17.09 19.31
N ASN A 380 -0.05 -17.39 20.58
CA ASN A 380 -0.96 -17.21 21.72
C ASN A 380 -0.67 -15.93 22.50
N THR A 381 0.46 -15.27 22.22
CA THR A 381 0.94 -14.05 22.85
C THR A 381 0.98 -12.91 21.82
N LEU A 382 1.20 -11.68 22.29
CA LEU A 382 1.30 -10.51 21.41
C LEU A 382 2.66 -10.38 20.72
N SER A 383 3.69 -11.04 21.28
CA SER A 383 5.05 -11.02 20.78
C SER A 383 5.58 -12.45 20.62
N GLY A 384 6.13 -12.74 19.46
CA GLY A 384 6.80 -13.99 19.18
C GLY A 384 7.74 -13.87 17.98
N SER A 385 8.38 -14.97 17.63
CA SER A 385 9.25 -15.08 16.46
C SER A 385 9.29 -16.50 15.94
N LEU A 386 9.63 -16.62 14.66
CA LEU A 386 9.93 -17.90 14.03
C LEU A 386 11.38 -17.90 13.56
N GLU A 387 12.11 -18.95 13.91
CA GLU A 387 13.48 -19.18 13.44
C GLU A 387 13.75 -20.66 13.21
N GLY A 388 14.86 -21.00 12.59
CA GLY A 388 15.12 -22.40 12.31
C GLY A 388 16.29 -22.65 11.39
N ASP A 389 16.26 -23.80 10.74
CA ASP A 389 17.24 -24.19 9.74
C ASP A 389 16.64 -25.15 8.70
N PHE A 390 17.22 -25.11 7.51
CA PHE A 390 16.93 -26.05 6.44
C PHE A 390 18.14 -26.96 6.23
N THR A 391 17.90 -28.26 6.11
CA THR A 391 18.95 -29.20 5.70
C THR A 391 18.96 -29.31 4.18
N PHE A 392 20.12 -29.14 3.59
CA PHE A 392 20.36 -29.28 2.15
C PHE A 392 21.38 -30.39 1.88
N VAL A 393 21.25 -31.04 0.72
CA VAL A 393 22.27 -31.90 0.13
C VAL A 393 22.90 -31.22 -1.09
N PRO A 394 24.23 -31.22 -1.27
CA PRO A 394 24.85 -30.87 -2.55
C PRO A 394 24.42 -31.84 -3.65
N GLY A 395 24.16 -31.33 -4.86
CA GLY A 395 23.55 -32.13 -5.93
C GLY A 395 22.02 -32.20 -5.79
N CYS A 396 21.46 -33.41 -5.86
CA CYS A 396 20.04 -33.67 -5.64
C CYS A 396 19.84 -34.87 -4.70
N LEU A 397 18.62 -35.03 -4.17
CA LEU A 397 18.29 -36.11 -3.23
C LEU A 397 18.55 -37.51 -3.79
N SER A 398 18.41 -37.71 -5.11
CA SER A 398 18.70 -38.97 -5.78
C SER A 398 20.18 -39.19 -6.11
N ARG A 399 20.99 -38.12 -6.14
CA ARG A 399 22.43 -38.17 -6.42
C ARG A 399 23.15 -37.07 -5.63
N GLN A 400 23.54 -37.43 -4.41
CA GLN A 400 24.28 -36.54 -3.53
C GLN A 400 25.74 -36.41 -4.00
N GLU A 401 26.24 -35.19 -4.03
CA GLU A 401 27.61 -34.85 -4.45
C GLU A 401 28.51 -34.48 -3.25
N GLY A 402 27.96 -34.50 -2.03
CA GLY A 402 28.67 -34.17 -0.80
C GLY A 402 27.81 -34.41 0.44
N PRO A 403 28.34 -34.13 1.64
CA PRO A 403 27.59 -34.27 2.89
C PRO A 403 26.48 -33.22 2.99
N GLU A 404 25.44 -33.55 3.76
CA GLU A 404 24.40 -32.60 4.14
C GLU A 404 24.97 -31.39 4.89
N PHE A 405 24.32 -30.25 4.74
CA PHE A 405 24.63 -29.03 5.49
C PHE A 405 23.36 -28.29 5.91
N CYS A 406 23.42 -27.59 7.04
CA CYS A 406 22.33 -26.78 7.54
C CYS A 406 22.46 -25.32 7.08
N VAL A 407 21.35 -24.73 6.69
CA VAL A 407 21.21 -23.33 6.28
C VAL A 407 20.32 -22.63 7.29
N ARG A 408 20.86 -21.62 7.98
CA ARG A 408 20.13 -20.90 9.04
C ARG A 408 18.99 -20.07 8.47
N VAL A 409 17.87 -20.04 9.18
CA VAL A 409 16.85 -19.01 9.05
C VAL A 409 16.98 -18.06 10.25
N ALA A 410 17.20 -16.77 9.99
CA ALA A 410 17.24 -15.77 11.04
C ALA A 410 15.85 -15.62 11.71
N PRO A 411 15.79 -15.28 13.01
CA PRO A 411 14.53 -15.05 13.70
C PRO A 411 13.79 -13.85 13.12
N PHE A 412 12.62 -14.09 12.52
CA PHE A 412 11.74 -13.03 12.07
C PHE A 412 10.56 -12.84 13.03
N PRO A 413 10.17 -11.58 13.31
CA PRO A 413 9.18 -11.28 14.33
C PRO A 413 7.75 -11.63 13.86
N MET A 414 6.96 -12.16 14.79
CA MET A 414 5.51 -12.34 14.69
C MET A 414 4.85 -11.54 15.81
N GLN A 415 4.72 -10.23 15.60
CA GLN A 415 4.18 -9.29 16.58
C GLN A 415 2.80 -8.83 16.17
N VAL A 416 1.83 -8.91 17.08
CA VAL A 416 0.48 -8.40 16.85
C VAL A 416 0.58 -6.88 16.79
N PRO A 417 0.33 -6.27 15.63
CA PRO A 417 0.54 -4.84 15.49
C PRO A 417 -0.62 -4.09 16.12
N ARG A 418 -0.34 -2.90 16.68
CA ARG A 418 -1.40 -2.01 17.19
C ARG A 418 -2.31 -1.50 16.08
N TYR A 419 -1.81 -1.48 14.84
CA TYR A 419 -2.52 -1.08 13.63
C TYR A 419 -1.93 -1.78 12.39
N ILE A 420 -2.71 -1.94 11.31
CA ILE A 420 -2.24 -2.57 10.06
C ILE A 420 -2.28 -1.58 8.91
N PHE A 421 -1.12 -1.25 8.37
CA PHE A 421 -1.06 -0.52 7.10
C PHE A 421 -1.48 -1.40 5.93
#